data_AF-A0A120GC69-F1
#
_entry.id   AF-A0A120GC69-F1
#
_cell.length_a   1.000
_cell.length_b   1.000
_cell.length_c   1.000
_cell.angle_alpha   90.00
_cell.angle_beta   90.00
_cell.angle_gamma   90.00
#
_symmetry.space_group_name_H-M   'P 1'
#
loop_
_entity.id
_entity.type
_entity.pdbx_description
1 polymer ?
#
loop_
_entity_poly.entity_id
_entity_poly.type
_entity_poly.pdbx_seq_one_letter_code
_entity_poly.pdbx_strand_id
1 'polypeptide(L)'
;MFSLAAFGFLGSAPASAGVVVKSSGPSAGSYPVGKKLDDAASITLKTGDSITVLTDSGTRVITGPGTHRVGARGASKRTTFAMLTRQRAGARVRTGAVRGGPAGAASNPNLWNVDTSQAGKICLPGSDAITFWRPSVEGEETWVLGSAVSDFHVHVTFDDGDALASLSAEELPLERNRIYDFSGPTGGPGKRLEFVMLGSAPDNPEDLAVALAENGCNGQLDLLSEKLAS
;
A
#
# COMPACT_ATOMS: atom_id res chain seq x y z
N MET A 1 56.63 14.04 -2.81
CA MET A 1 55.47 13.19 -2.49
C MET A 1 54.71 13.84 -1.35
N PHE A 2 53.66 14.61 -1.65
CA PHE A 2 52.74 15.14 -0.64
C PHE A 2 51.47 14.27 -0.66
N SER A 3 51.20 13.60 0.45
CA SER A 3 50.04 12.73 0.63
C SER A 3 48.87 13.58 1.13
N LEU A 4 47.80 13.69 0.33
CA LEU A 4 46.56 14.36 0.69
C LEU A 4 45.60 13.32 1.28
N ALA A 5 45.37 13.36 2.59
CA ALA A 5 44.34 12.55 3.25
C ALA A 5 43.00 13.31 3.19
N ALA A 6 42.09 12.85 2.33
CA ALA A 6 40.72 13.33 2.28
C ALA A 6 39.89 12.63 3.36
N PHE A 7 39.49 13.37 4.39
CA PHE A 7 38.48 12.93 5.36
C PHE A 7 37.10 12.98 4.69
N GLY A 8 36.55 11.80 4.37
CA GLY A 8 35.17 11.66 3.93
C GLY A 8 34.22 11.91 5.10
N PHE A 9 33.43 12.98 5.02
CA PHE A 9 32.26 13.16 5.88
C PHE A 9 31.23 12.08 5.51
N LEU A 10 31.08 11.07 6.38
CA LEU A 10 29.93 10.17 6.37
C LEU A 10 28.72 10.98 6.88
N GLY A 11 27.99 11.60 5.96
CA GLY A 11 26.70 12.19 6.25
C GLY A 11 25.73 11.09 6.69
N SER A 12 25.46 11.00 7.99
CA SER A 12 24.33 10.22 8.49
C SER A 12 23.07 10.93 8.01
N ALA A 13 22.33 10.33 7.08
CA ALA A 13 21.00 10.81 6.75
C ALA A 13 20.19 10.89 8.05
N PRO A 14 19.43 11.98 8.31
CA PRO A 14 18.56 12.03 9.47
C PRO A 14 17.62 10.83 9.39
N ALA A 15 17.74 9.93 10.37
CA ALA A 15 16.78 8.85 10.51
C ALA A 15 15.42 9.49 10.87
N SER A 16 14.40 9.02 10.18
CA SER A 16 13.01 9.45 10.36
C SER A 16 12.40 8.54 11.42
N ALA A 17 11.79 9.10 12.48
CA ALA A 17 11.06 8.32 13.49
C ALA A 17 9.90 7.56 12.86
N GLY A 18 9.32 8.10 11.79
CA GLY A 18 8.20 7.48 11.10
C GLY A 18 7.45 8.43 10.17
N VAL A 19 6.35 7.93 9.61
CA VAL A 19 5.50 8.61 8.64
C VAL A 19 4.05 8.55 9.12
N VAL A 20 3.33 9.66 9.03
CA VAL A 20 1.88 9.68 9.31
C VAL A 20 1.14 8.99 8.16
N VAL A 21 0.41 7.90 8.45
CA VAL A 21 -0.35 7.13 7.44
C VAL A 21 -1.85 7.33 7.55
N LYS A 22 -2.35 7.70 8.74
CA LYS A 22 -3.73 8.19 8.95
C LYS A 22 -3.72 9.32 9.94
N SER A 23 -4.59 10.31 9.74
CA SER A 23 -4.70 11.47 10.62
C SER A 23 -6.13 11.97 10.65
N SER A 24 -6.70 12.12 11.84
CA SER A 24 -8.09 12.51 12.04
C SER A 24 -8.23 13.36 13.30
N GLY A 25 -9.20 14.27 13.28
CA GLY A 25 -9.50 15.22 14.35
C GLY A 25 -8.95 16.62 14.14
N PRO A 26 -9.14 17.54 15.11
CA PRO A 26 -8.73 18.94 15.01
C PRO A 26 -7.25 19.21 14.72
N SER A 27 -6.34 18.27 14.99
CA SER A 27 -4.90 18.43 14.70
C SER A 27 -4.47 17.79 13.38
N ALA A 28 -5.40 17.21 12.61
CA ALA A 28 -5.07 16.54 11.35
C ALA A 28 -4.36 17.46 10.34
N GLY A 29 -4.72 18.75 10.31
CA GLY A 29 -4.03 19.73 9.46
C GLY A 29 -2.56 19.97 9.83
N SER A 30 -2.17 19.75 11.08
CA SER A 30 -0.76 19.85 11.53
C SER A 30 0.04 18.58 11.26
N TYR A 31 -0.65 17.46 11.04
CA TYR A 31 -0.07 16.14 10.81
C TYR A 31 -0.74 15.49 9.59
N PRO A 32 -0.57 16.05 8.38
CA PRO A 32 -1.10 15.46 7.16
C PRO A 32 -0.51 14.07 6.89
N VAL A 33 -1.28 13.23 6.20
CA VAL A 33 -0.82 11.92 5.72
C VAL A 33 0.39 12.11 4.79
N GLY A 34 1.40 11.23 4.92
CA GLY A 34 2.69 11.33 4.24
C GLY A 34 3.73 12.19 4.96
N LYS A 35 3.37 12.90 6.04
CA LYS A 35 4.33 13.70 6.80
C LYS A 35 5.37 12.81 7.50
N LYS A 36 6.65 13.04 7.17
CA LYS A 36 7.79 12.49 7.92
C LYS A 36 7.90 13.15 9.29
N LEU A 37 8.23 12.37 10.29
CA LEU A 37 8.41 12.77 11.68
C LEU A 37 9.85 12.47 12.07
N ASP A 38 10.54 13.45 12.65
CA ASP A 38 11.93 13.30 13.08
C ASP A 38 12.06 12.31 14.26
N ASP A 39 13.23 11.69 14.45
CA ASP A 39 13.53 10.73 15.53
C ASP A 39 13.15 11.21 16.95
N ALA A 40 13.29 12.52 17.21
CA ALA A 40 12.94 13.16 18.48
C ALA A 40 11.53 13.78 18.49
N ALA A 41 10.75 13.60 17.42
CA ALA A 41 9.48 14.27 17.25
C ALA A 41 8.48 13.86 18.34
N SER A 42 7.83 14.88 18.88
CA SER A 42 6.68 14.74 19.75
C SER A 42 5.47 15.28 19.01
N ILE A 43 4.39 14.50 19.00
CA ILE A 43 3.10 14.90 18.41
C ILE A 43 2.23 15.43 19.55
N THR A 44 1.69 16.62 19.37
CA THR A 44 0.71 17.19 20.31
C THR A 44 -0.68 17.04 19.73
N LEU A 45 -1.50 16.28 20.42
CA LEU A 45 -2.87 15.98 20.06
C LEU A 45 -3.85 16.77 20.93
N LYS A 46 -4.98 17.11 20.34
CA LYS A 46 -6.17 17.67 20.96
C LYS A 46 -7.19 16.56 21.22
N THR A 47 -8.22 16.88 22.00
CA THR A 47 -9.32 15.96 22.27
C THR A 47 -10.01 15.55 20.97
N GLY A 48 -10.22 14.25 20.78
CA GLY A 48 -10.83 13.68 19.58
C GLY A 48 -9.85 13.39 18.43
N ASP A 49 -8.55 13.64 18.61
CA ASP A 49 -7.55 13.27 17.62
C ASP A 49 -7.19 11.79 17.67
N SER A 50 -6.95 11.23 16.48
CA SER A 50 -6.34 9.92 16.27
C SER A 50 -5.38 9.98 15.09
N ILE A 51 -4.11 9.63 15.33
CA ILE A 51 -3.05 9.61 14.34
C ILE A 51 -2.40 8.24 14.30
N THR A 52 -2.28 7.67 13.12
CA THR A 52 -1.53 6.45 12.87
C THR A 52 -0.17 6.80 12.28
N VAL A 53 0.90 6.32 12.92
CA VAL A 53 2.28 6.51 12.50
C VAL A 53 2.89 5.16 12.15
N LEU A 54 3.50 5.08 10.98
CA LEU A 54 4.32 3.96 10.53
C LEU A 54 5.79 4.26 10.86
N THR A 55 6.47 3.29 11.46
CA THR A 55 7.89 3.34 11.84
C THR A 55 8.58 2.04 11.41
N ASP A 56 9.90 1.96 11.49
CA ASP A 56 10.69 0.76 11.17
C ASP A 56 10.31 -0.46 12.03
N SER A 57 9.84 -0.17 13.24
CA SER A 57 9.37 -1.11 14.26
C SER A 57 7.91 -1.51 14.08
N GLY A 58 7.20 -0.88 13.13
CA GLY A 58 5.81 -1.16 12.80
C GLY A 58 4.90 0.06 12.90
N THR A 59 3.61 -0.19 12.75
CA THR A 59 2.54 0.82 12.79
C THR A 59 1.95 0.96 14.18
N ARG A 60 1.70 2.19 14.61
CA ARG A 60 1.06 2.48 15.90
C ARG A 60 0.00 3.57 15.77
N VAL A 61 -1.07 3.45 16.55
CA VAL A 61 -2.14 4.45 16.66
C VAL A 61 -1.96 5.24 17.95
N ILE A 62 -1.98 6.56 17.85
CA ILE A 62 -1.86 7.51 18.96
C ILE A 62 -3.18 8.26 19.05
N THR A 63 -3.85 8.15 20.18
CA THR A 63 -5.18 8.73 20.39
C THR A 63 -5.24 9.62 21.62
N GLY A 64 -6.08 10.65 21.56
CA GLY A 64 -6.41 11.46 22.73
C GLY A 64 -5.41 12.59 23.00
N PRO A 65 -5.83 13.58 23.81
CA PRO A 65 -5.09 14.81 24.00
C PRO A 65 -3.75 14.59 24.71
N GLY A 66 -2.77 15.44 24.41
CA GLY A 66 -1.46 15.43 25.06
C GLY A 66 -0.30 15.32 24.08
N THR A 67 0.92 15.30 24.62
CA THR A 67 2.16 15.22 23.84
C THR A 67 2.72 13.80 23.89
N HIS A 68 2.85 13.18 22.72
CA HIS A 68 3.25 11.78 22.55
C HIS A 68 4.55 11.69 21.77
N ARG A 69 5.54 10.92 22.25
CA ARG A 69 6.80 10.74 21.51
C ARG A 69 6.66 9.72 20.39
N VAL A 70 7.27 10.00 19.24
CA VAL A 70 7.17 9.18 18.02
C VAL A 70 8.19 8.06 17.92
N GLY A 71 9.34 8.22 18.58
CA GLY A 71 10.49 7.32 18.45
C GLY A 71 10.14 5.82 18.46
N ALA A 72 10.81 5.10 17.56
CA ALA A 72 10.68 3.67 17.37
C ALA A 72 10.98 2.91 18.67
N ARG A 73 10.07 2.01 19.04
CA ARG A 73 10.26 1.09 20.17
C ARG A 73 9.67 -0.24 19.78
N GLY A 74 10.50 -1.18 19.34
CA GLY A 74 10.06 -2.50 18.93
C GLY A 74 11.07 -3.20 18.03
N ALA A 75 10.79 -4.47 17.72
CA ALA A 75 11.56 -5.22 16.74
C ALA A 75 11.21 -4.76 15.32
N SER A 76 12.22 -4.69 14.44
CA SER A 76 12.03 -4.28 13.04
C SER A 76 11.08 -5.21 12.29
N LYS A 77 10.18 -4.64 11.47
CA LYS A 77 9.21 -5.37 10.63
C LYS A 77 9.69 -5.58 9.19
N ARG A 78 11.00 -5.51 8.94
CA ARG A 78 11.62 -5.62 7.60
C ARG A 78 11.25 -6.89 6.84
N THR A 79 11.10 -8.04 7.53
CA THR A 79 10.71 -9.29 6.88
C THR A 79 9.27 -9.26 6.38
N THR A 80 8.33 -8.77 7.19
CA THR A 80 6.93 -8.58 6.81
C THR A 80 6.80 -7.61 5.65
N PHE A 81 7.50 -6.47 5.73
CA PHE A 81 7.59 -5.51 4.63
C PHE A 81 8.09 -6.18 3.34
N ALA A 82 9.23 -6.88 3.41
CA ALA A 82 9.81 -7.56 2.26
C ALA A 82 8.95 -8.70 1.73
N MET A 83 8.02 -9.27 2.50
CA MET A 83 7.03 -10.21 1.96
C MET A 83 5.91 -9.49 1.23
N LEU A 84 5.42 -8.39 1.81
CA LEU A 84 4.31 -7.61 1.29
C LEU A 84 4.63 -6.91 -0.03
N THR A 85 5.90 -6.50 -0.25
CA THR A 85 6.33 -5.72 -1.42
C THR A 85 7.04 -6.53 -2.49
N ARG A 86 7.08 -7.87 -2.39
CA ARG A 86 7.68 -8.74 -3.43
C ARG A 86 6.91 -8.61 -4.74
N GLN A 87 7.58 -8.21 -5.82
CA GLN A 87 6.97 -8.07 -7.16
C GLN A 87 6.72 -9.41 -7.88
N ARG A 88 7.17 -10.54 -7.33
CA ARG A 88 6.99 -11.85 -7.98
C ARG A 88 5.57 -12.39 -7.73
N ALA A 89 4.85 -12.72 -8.81
CA ALA A 89 3.66 -13.57 -8.73
C ALA A 89 4.08 -14.92 -8.15
N GLY A 90 3.77 -15.18 -6.87
CA GLY A 90 4.58 -16.16 -6.15
C GLY A 90 4.04 -16.64 -4.82
N ALA A 91 2.74 -16.89 -4.74
CA ALA A 91 2.19 -17.99 -3.93
C ALA A 91 0.73 -18.19 -4.36
N ARG A 92 0.30 -19.45 -4.54
CA ARG A 92 -1.14 -19.78 -4.58
C ARG A 92 -1.73 -19.28 -3.26
N VAL A 93 -2.52 -18.22 -3.30
CA VAL A 93 -3.18 -17.67 -2.12
C VAL A 93 -4.36 -18.56 -1.84
N ARG A 94 -4.15 -19.60 -1.03
CA ARG A 94 -5.27 -20.37 -0.49
C ARG A 94 -5.87 -19.56 0.64
N THR A 95 -7.08 -19.05 0.46
CA THR A 95 -7.92 -18.52 1.54
C THR A 95 -8.36 -19.68 2.43
N GLY A 96 -7.42 -20.23 3.20
CA GLY A 96 -7.70 -21.34 4.11
C GLY A 96 -8.69 -20.91 5.19
N ALA A 97 -9.71 -21.74 5.44
CA ALA A 97 -10.62 -21.59 6.56
C ALA A 97 -9.83 -21.58 7.89
N VAL A 98 -9.72 -20.42 8.53
CA VAL A 98 -9.19 -20.32 9.90
C VAL A 98 -10.21 -20.91 10.88
N ARG A 99 -9.90 -22.08 11.45
CA ARG A 99 -10.70 -22.65 12.55
C ARG A 99 -10.42 -21.84 13.82
N GLY A 100 -11.42 -21.08 14.30
CA GLY A 100 -11.47 -20.66 15.71
C GLY A 100 -11.52 -19.15 16.02
N GLY A 101 -11.93 -18.28 15.10
CA GLY A 101 -12.23 -16.87 15.38
C GLY A 101 -13.29 -16.34 14.41
N PRO A 102 -13.95 -15.20 14.68
CA PRO A 102 -14.85 -14.59 13.70
C PRO A 102 -14.11 -14.53 12.38
N ALA A 103 -14.70 -15.10 11.32
CA ALA A 103 -14.05 -15.34 10.04
C ALA A 103 -13.22 -14.11 9.66
N GLY A 104 -11.90 -14.20 9.83
CA GLY A 104 -11.02 -13.11 9.45
C GLY A 104 -11.20 -12.96 7.95
N ALA A 105 -11.66 -11.80 7.50
CA ALA A 105 -11.76 -11.51 6.08
C ALA A 105 -10.42 -11.89 5.43
N ALA A 106 -10.48 -12.64 4.32
CA ALA A 106 -9.28 -12.91 3.55
C ALA A 106 -8.62 -11.55 3.28
N SER A 107 -7.31 -11.46 3.51
CA SER A 107 -6.60 -10.18 3.44
C SER A 107 -5.61 -10.24 2.29
N ASN A 108 -5.57 -9.17 1.50
CA ASN A 108 -4.71 -9.05 0.34
C ASN A 108 -3.24 -9.30 0.74
N PRO A 109 -2.58 -10.33 0.19
CA PRO A 109 -1.26 -10.76 0.65
C PRO A 109 -0.10 -9.94 0.08
N ASN A 110 -0.35 -9.09 -0.92
CA ASN A 110 0.68 -8.33 -1.60
C ASN A 110 0.21 -6.89 -1.86
N LEU A 111 1.09 -5.91 -1.62
CA LEU A 111 0.80 -4.49 -1.78
C LEU A 111 0.47 -4.12 -3.23
N TRP A 112 1.02 -4.86 -4.19
CA TRP A 112 0.92 -4.57 -5.62
C TRP A 112 -0.28 -5.26 -6.28
N ASN A 113 -1.01 -6.08 -5.52
CA ASN A 113 -2.25 -6.67 -6.01
C ASN A 113 -3.36 -5.61 -6.03
N VAL A 114 -4.08 -5.52 -7.15
CA VAL A 114 -5.29 -4.71 -7.29
C VAL A 114 -6.43 -5.39 -6.56
N ASP A 115 -6.87 -4.83 -5.44
CA ASP A 115 -8.02 -5.33 -4.68
C ASP A 115 -9.33 -5.03 -5.42
N THR A 116 -10.06 -6.08 -5.84
CA THR A 116 -11.31 -5.94 -6.58
C THR A 116 -12.42 -5.27 -5.80
N SER A 117 -12.32 -5.20 -4.47
CA SER A 117 -13.30 -4.51 -3.62
C SER A 117 -13.11 -2.99 -3.62
N GLN A 118 -11.92 -2.49 -3.94
CA GLN A 118 -11.55 -1.07 -3.79
C GLN A 118 -11.65 -0.28 -5.11
N ALA A 119 -11.65 1.04 -4.97
CA ALA A 119 -11.57 2.01 -6.07
C ALA A 119 -10.45 3.02 -5.77
N GLY A 120 -10.02 3.77 -6.78
CA GLY A 120 -9.06 4.87 -6.64
C GLY A 120 -7.71 4.59 -7.30
N LYS A 121 -6.67 5.26 -6.78
CA LYS A 121 -5.32 5.20 -7.34
C LYS A 121 -4.57 3.97 -6.86
N ILE A 122 -3.88 3.31 -7.80
CA ILE A 122 -3.07 2.12 -7.57
C ILE A 122 -1.66 2.41 -8.05
N CYS A 123 -0.73 2.48 -7.12
CA CYS A 123 0.69 2.67 -7.34
C CYS A 123 1.36 1.34 -7.68
N LEU A 124 2.12 1.29 -8.77
CA LEU A 124 2.81 0.09 -9.24
C LEU A 124 4.32 0.36 -9.44
N PRO A 125 5.21 -0.54 -9.00
CA PRO A 125 6.66 -0.34 -9.02
C PRO A 125 7.33 -0.70 -10.35
N GLY A 126 6.65 -0.48 -11.48
CA GLY A 126 7.08 -1.01 -12.78
C GLY A 126 6.87 -2.52 -12.84
N SER A 127 5.92 -3.00 -13.64
CA SER A 127 5.71 -4.44 -13.79
C SER A 127 5.23 -4.80 -15.19
N ASP A 128 5.67 -5.97 -15.64
CA ASP A 128 5.27 -6.56 -16.92
C ASP A 128 3.91 -7.28 -16.81
N ALA A 129 3.34 -7.33 -15.60
CA ALA A 129 2.03 -7.88 -15.33
C ALA A 129 1.38 -7.15 -14.14
N ILE A 130 0.05 -7.06 -14.15
CA ILE A 130 -0.77 -6.62 -13.03
C ILE A 130 -1.49 -7.83 -12.48
N THR A 131 -1.45 -7.99 -11.16
CA THR A 131 -2.21 -9.05 -10.46
C THR A 131 -3.39 -8.41 -9.75
N PHE A 132 -4.57 -8.98 -9.92
CA PHE A 132 -5.79 -8.63 -9.22
C PHE A 132 -6.01 -9.66 -8.11
N TRP A 133 -6.60 -9.21 -6.99
CA TRP A 133 -6.95 -10.05 -5.86
C TRP A 133 -8.40 -9.86 -5.49
N ARG A 134 -9.11 -10.98 -5.24
CA ARG A 134 -10.48 -10.98 -4.74
C ARG A 134 -10.57 -11.57 -3.32
N PRO A 135 -11.46 -11.04 -2.46
CA PRO A 135 -11.62 -11.49 -1.08
C PRO A 135 -12.34 -12.84 -0.94
N SER A 136 -13.24 -13.17 -1.88
CA SER A 136 -13.94 -14.46 -1.94
C SER A 136 -13.42 -15.28 -3.11
N VAL A 137 -13.32 -16.59 -2.94
CA VAL A 137 -12.88 -17.53 -3.99
C VAL A 137 -14.00 -18.45 -4.46
N GLU A 138 -15.23 -18.17 -4.05
CA GLU A 138 -16.39 -18.98 -4.43
C GLU A 138 -16.80 -18.67 -5.86
N GLY A 139 -16.80 -19.70 -6.71
CA GLY A 139 -17.23 -19.60 -8.09
C GLY A 139 -16.20 -18.94 -9.01
N GLU A 140 -16.34 -19.23 -10.30
CA GLU A 140 -15.66 -18.49 -11.35
C GLU A 140 -16.30 -17.10 -11.49
N GLU A 141 -15.47 -16.06 -11.56
CA GLU A 141 -15.92 -14.69 -11.77
C GLU A 141 -15.09 -14.02 -12.86
N THR A 142 -15.76 -13.37 -13.82
CA THR A 142 -15.11 -12.53 -14.81
C THR A 142 -15.47 -11.07 -14.58
N TRP A 143 -14.43 -10.26 -14.37
CA TRP A 143 -14.52 -8.81 -14.24
C TRP A 143 -14.11 -8.14 -15.55
N VAL A 144 -14.63 -6.95 -15.80
CA VAL A 144 -14.31 -6.17 -17.01
C VAL A 144 -13.58 -4.89 -16.63
N LEU A 145 -12.40 -4.68 -17.22
CA LEU A 145 -11.63 -3.46 -17.08
C LEU A 145 -11.73 -2.67 -18.40
N GLY A 146 -12.62 -1.67 -18.43
CA GLY A 146 -12.86 -0.83 -19.60
C GLY A 146 -12.08 0.47 -19.54
N SER A 147 -11.54 0.92 -20.67
CA SER A 147 -10.93 2.24 -20.82
C SER A 147 -11.98 3.33 -20.62
N ALA A 148 -11.64 4.39 -19.88
CA ALA A 148 -12.54 5.54 -19.73
C ALA A 148 -12.57 6.44 -20.99
N VAL A 149 -11.72 6.19 -21.98
CA VAL A 149 -11.49 7.07 -23.14
C VAL A 149 -11.61 6.36 -24.50
N SER A 150 -11.83 5.06 -24.53
CA SER A 150 -11.99 4.25 -25.75
C SER A 150 -12.89 3.03 -25.50
N ASP A 151 -13.21 2.28 -26.57
CA ASP A 151 -13.95 1.01 -26.53
C ASP A 151 -13.10 -0.19 -26.05
N PHE A 152 -11.82 0.06 -25.79
CA PHE A 152 -10.88 -0.94 -25.28
C PHE A 152 -11.34 -1.47 -23.92
N HIS A 153 -11.40 -2.79 -23.79
CA HIS A 153 -11.65 -3.47 -22.54
C HIS A 153 -10.89 -4.80 -22.51
N VAL A 154 -10.59 -5.25 -21.31
CA VAL A 154 -10.02 -6.58 -21.05
C VAL A 154 -10.77 -7.28 -19.93
N HIS A 155 -10.73 -8.60 -19.94
CA HIS A 155 -11.38 -9.44 -18.95
C HIS A 155 -10.36 -9.91 -17.92
N VAL A 156 -10.72 -9.79 -16.65
CA VAL A 156 -9.97 -10.36 -15.52
C VAL A 156 -10.80 -11.53 -15.00
N THR A 157 -10.42 -12.75 -15.37
CA THR A 157 -11.12 -13.96 -14.96
C THR A 157 -10.40 -14.62 -13.78
N PHE A 158 -11.15 -14.90 -12.73
CA PHE A 158 -10.73 -15.70 -11.60
C PHE A 158 -11.42 -17.06 -11.68
N ASP A 159 -10.63 -18.13 -11.75
CA ASP A 159 -11.14 -19.49 -11.68
C ASP A 159 -11.73 -19.80 -10.30
N ASP A 160 -12.66 -20.75 -10.23
CA ASP A 160 -13.22 -21.22 -8.95
C ASP A 160 -12.10 -21.68 -8.00
N GLY A 161 -12.11 -21.18 -6.77
CA GLY A 161 -11.08 -21.43 -5.77
C GLY A 161 -9.82 -20.55 -5.87
N ASP A 162 -9.65 -19.76 -6.94
CA ASP A 162 -8.49 -18.87 -7.09
C ASP A 162 -8.79 -17.44 -6.61
N ALA A 163 -7.91 -16.90 -5.78
CA ALA A 163 -8.00 -15.53 -5.26
C ALA A 163 -7.25 -14.51 -6.14
N LEU A 164 -6.49 -14.96 -7.13
CA LEU A 164 -5.62 -14.12 -7.95
C LEU A 164 -5.91 -14.34 -9.44
N ALA A 165 -5.87 -13.27 -10.20
CA ALA A 165 -5.88 -13.27 -11.66
C ALA A 165 -4.83 -12.27 -12.15
N SER A 166 -4.12 -12.56 -13.23
CA SER A 166 -3.06 -11.69 -13.73
C SER A 166 -3.31 -11.31 -15.19
N LEU A 167 -3.01 -10.06 -15.52
CA LEU A 167 -2.95 -9.55 -16.89
C LEU A 167 -1.51 -9.14 -17.21
N SER A 168 -1.04 -9.49 -18.40
CA SER A 168 0.24 -9.01 -18.92
C SER A 168 0.18 -7.55 -19.35
N ALA A 169 1.35 -6.91 -19.51
CA ALA A 169 1.47 -5.56 -20.07
C ALA A 169 1.02 -5.48 -21.54
N GLU A 170 1.03 -6.59 -22.28
CA GLU A 170 0.50 -6.67 -23.65
C GLU A 170 -1.03 -6.58 -23.64
N GLU A 171 -1.67 -7.27 -22.71
CA GLU A 171 -3.11 -7.20 -22.49
C GLU A 171 -3.53 -5.85 -21.93
N LEU A 172 -2.72 -5.22 -21.07
CA LEU A 172 -3.07 -3.95 -20.42
C LEU A 172 -1.99 -2.87 -20.65
N PRO A 173 -2.04 -2.12 -21.76
CA PRO A 173 -1.03 -1.14 -22.11
C PRO A 173 -1.15 0.16 -21.29
N LEU A 174 -0.62 0.14 -20.05
CA LEU A 174 -0.67 1.24 -19.08
C LEU A 174 -0.06 2.57 -19.56
N GLU A 175 0.83 2.54 -20.54
CA GLU A 175 1.43 3.74 -21.12
C GLU A 175 0.41 4.62 -21.84
N ARG A 176 -0.61 4.01 -22.44
CA ARG A 176 -1.65 4.71 -23.22
C ARG A 176 -2.87 5.06 -22.38
N ASN A 177 -3.20 4.20 -21.43
CA ASN A 177 -4.43 4.25 -20.65
C ASN A 177 -4.09 4.03 -19.18
N ARG A 178 -4.29 5.06 -18.35
CA ARG A 178 -4.07 4.99 -16.90
C ARG A 178 -5.37 4.96 -16.11
N ILE A 179 -6.51 5.23 -16.75
CA ILE A 179 -7.79 5.43 -16.11
C ILE A 179 -8.78 4.43 -16.69
N TYR A 180 -9.34 3.57 -15.83
CA TYR A 180 -10.24 2.50 -16.23
C TYR A 180 -11.47 2.43 -15.33
N ASP A 181 -12.59 1.99 -15.89
CA ASP A 181 -13.76 1.60 -15.14
C ASP A 181 -13.75 0.08 -14.97
N PHE A 182 -13.71 -0.37 -13.72
CA PHE A 182 -13.63 -1.77 -13.32
C PHE A 182 -14.98 -2.28 -12.83
N SER A 183 -15.59 -3.16 -13.61
CA SER A 183 -16.97 -3.61 -13.42
C SER A 183 -17.03 -5.06 -12.98
N GLY A 184 -17.89 -5.32 -11.99
CA GLY A 184 -18.09 -6.65 -11.41
C GLY A 184 -18.92 -7.60 -12.28
N PRO A 185 -18.89 -8.90 -11.97
CA PRO A 185 -19.50 -9.95 -12.79
C PRO A 185 -21.03 -9.87 -12.88
N THR A 186 -21.69 -9.29 -11.88
CA THR A 186 -23.15 -9.19 -11.82
C THR A 186 -23.72 -8.04 -12.67
N GLY A 187 -22.85 -7.24 -13.30
CA GLY A 187 -23.24 -5.95 -13.87
C GLY A 187 -23.53 -4.91 -12.78
N GLY A 188 -23.15 -3.66 -13.02
CA GLY A 188 -23.27 -2.57 -12.07
C GLY A 188 -22.39 -1.38 -12.47
N PRO A 189 -22.49 -0.23 -11.77
CA PRO A 189 -21.61 0.89 -12.04
C PRO A 189 -20.16 0.49 -11.78
N GLY A 190 -19.32 0.65 -12.81
CA GLY A 190 -17.89 0.40 -12.71
C GLY A 190 -17.24 1.28 -11.64
N LYS A 191 -16.22 0.75 -10.97
CA LYS A 191 -15.38 1.48 -10.04
C LYS A 191 -14.20 2.06 -10.79
N ARG A 192 -13.90 3.34 -10.53
CA ARG A 192 -12.79 4.02 -11.18
C ARG A 192 -11.45 3.55 -10.60
N LEU A 193 -10.59 3.02 -11.45
CA LEU A 193 -9.19 2.70 -11.14
C LEU A 193 -8.27 3.65 -11.90
N GLU A 194 -7.25 4.17 -11.23
CA GLU A 194 -6.19 4.97 -11.83
C GLU A 194 -4.82 4.36 -11.51
N PHE A 195 -4.09 3.91 -12.52
CA PHE A 195 -2.77 3.31 -12.34
C PHE A 195 -1.67 4.38 -12.38
N VAL A 196 -0.88 4.44 -11.30
CA VAL A 196 0.23 5.37 -11.12
C VAL A 196 1.53 4.57 -11.08
N MET A 197 2.48 4.91 -11.95
CA MET A 197 3.77 4.20 -12.02
C MET A 197 4.79 4.90 -11.14
N LEU A 198 5.35 4.18 -10.16
CA LEU A 198 6.40 4.70 -9.26
C LEU A 198 7.80 4.62 -9.89
N GLY A 199 7.98 3.83 -10.94
CA GLY A 199 9.28 3.51 -11.54
C GLY A 199 10.02 2.40 -10.78
N SER A 200 10.20 2.55 -9.47
CA SER A 200 10.70 1.49 -8.57
C SER A 200 10.01 1.55 -7.21
N ALA A 201 9.93 0.41 -6.52
CA ALA A 201 9.48 0.37 -5.14
C ALA A 201 10.60 0.88 -4.21
N PRO A 202 10.32 1.80 -3.28
CA PRO A 202 11.24 2.11 -2.19
C PRO A 202 11.56 0.87 -1.32
N ASP A 203 12.80 0.78 -0.86
CA ASP A 203 13.32 -0.39 -0.12
C ASP A 203 13.00 -0.39 1.37
N ASN A 204 12.36 0.67 1.88
CA ASN A 204 11.97 0.79 3.28
C ASN A 204 10.50 1.27 3.40
N PRO A 205 9.83 0.91 4.51
CA PRO A 205 8.40 1.14 4.64
C PRO A 205 8.03 2.62 4.79
N GLU A 206 8.91 3.45 5.36
CA GLU A 206 8.69 4.89 5.50
C GLU A 206 8.67 5.60 4.15
N ASP A 207 9.70 5.40 3.33
CA ASP A 207 9.78 6.02 2.01
C ASP A 207 8.69 5.51 1.08
N LEU A 208 8.30 4.23 1.21
CA LEU A 208 7.13 3.70 0.50
C LEU A 208 5.84 4.36 0.97
N ALA A 209 5.64 4.54 2.28
CA ALA A 209 4.47 5.22 2.81
C ALA A 209 4.36 6.67 2.31
N VAL A 210 5.49 7.40 2.25
CA VAL A 210 5.54 8.74 1.67
C VAL A 210 5.18 8.70 0.18
N ALA A 211 5.80 7.83 -0.61
CA ALA A 211 5.53 7.73 -2.04
C ALA A 211 4.05 7.40 -2.32
N LEU A 212 3.44 6.49 -1.56
CA LEU A 212 2.02 6.15 -1.69
C LEU A 212 1.12 7.34 -1.31
N ALA A 213 1.44 8.06 -0.23
CA ALA A 213 0.68 9.22 0.21
C ALA A 213 0.75 10.37 -0.81
N GLU A 214 1.94 10.70 -1.32
CA GLU A 214 2.15 11.75 -2.33
C GLU A 214 1.40 11.46 -3.63
N ASN A 215 1.30 10.19 -4.01
CA ASN A 215 0.57 9.75 -5.20
C ASN A 215 -0.92 9.46 -4.95
N GLY A 216 -1.41 9.58 -3.70
CA GLY A 216 -2.81 9.36 -3.34
C GLY A 216 -3.27 7.90 -3.37
N CYS A 217 -2.35 6.94 -3.28
CA CYS A 217 -2.60 5.49 -3.32
C CYS A 217 -3.07 4.97 -1.95
N ASN A 218 -4.18 5.51 -1.45
CA ASN A 218 -4.64 5.35 -0.07
C ASN A 218 -4.96 3.89 0.31
N GLY A 219 -5.55 3.10 -0.59
CA GLY A 219 -5.85 1.68 -0.31
C GLY A 219 -4.59 0.85 -0.02
N GLN A 220 -3.49 1.14 -0.73
CA GLN A 220 -2.20 0.51 -0.48
C GLN A 220 -1.54 1.05 0.78
N LEU A 221 -1.64 2.36 1.05
CA LEU A 221 -1.13 2.95 2.28
C LEU A 221 -1.80 2.34 3.52
N ASP A 222 -3.11 2.11 3.45
CA ASP A 222 -3.90 1.45 4.48
C ASP A 222 -3.47 0.00 4.69
N LEU A 223 -3.31 -0.77 3.60
CA LEU A 223 -2.84 -2.15 3.66
C LEU A 223 -1.42 -2.25 4.26
N LEU A 224 -0.50 -1.37 3.84
CA LEU A 224 0.85 -1.30 4.38
C LEU A 224 0.82 -1.03 5.89
N SER A 225 0.03 -0.04 6.30
CA SER A 225 -0.18 0.33 7.69
C SER A 225 -0.72 -0.85 8.52
N GLU A 226 -1.75 -1.54 8.03
CA GLU A 226 -2.37 -2.68 8.72
C GLU A 226 -1.40 -3.85 8.88
N LYS A 227 -0.69 -4.22 7.81
CA LYS A 227 0.22 -5.37 7.80
C LYS A 227 1.45 -5.18 8.67
N LEU A 228 1.86 -3.93 8.90
CA LEU A 228 3.00 -3.61 9.77
C LEU A 228 2.57 -3.30 11.22
N ALA A 229 1.27 -3.30 11.53
CA ALA A 229 0.77 -3.19 12.90
C ALA A 229 0.88 -4.51 13.70
N SER A 230 0.85 -5.66 13.00
CA SER A 230 0.90 -7.01 13.59
C SER A 230 2.32 -7.52 13.77
#